data_AF-A0A7C1FG42-F1
#
_entry.id   AF-A0A7C1FG42-F1
#
_cell.length_a   1.000
_cell.length_b   1.000
_cell.length_c   1.000
_cell.angle_alpha   90.00
_cell.angle_beta   90.00
_cell.angle_gamma   90.00
#
_symmetry.space_group_name_H-M   'P 1'
#
loop_
_entity.id
_entity.type
_entity.pdbx_description
1 polymer ?
#
loop_
_entity_poly.entity_id
_entity_poly.type
_entity_poly.pdbx_seq_one_letter_code
_entity_poly.pdbx_strand_id
1 'polypeptide(L)'
;MEKQKWLYITLLKEFLLCWIQFKRLYGKYRKGELRFSDIASFVDDKDPYSPMYYLKELSHRLFRDRNDKVPSEGMLLDLAIGSIFHEAMKLRENLYQMEVYRPSFERFREDVSYSGKRLKEEFLRIGKRAEKGVKEGIQEIKRLFNNTLEQVRLFMIRVGRNNPLFIRFIVKEEKLLRQAYGRRAFEGLMAELFPQGEAAQFKESAFVFMESMYFSEA
;
A
#
# COMPACT_ATOMS: atom_id res chain seq x y z
N MET A 1 23.86 -8.76 6.59
CA MET A 1 22.61 -9.30 7.19
C MET A 1 21.76 -8.21 7.84
N GLU A 2 22.33 -7.31 8.63
CA GLU A 2 21.56 -6.28 9.36
C GLU A 2 20.87 -5.24 8.47
N LYS A 3 21.57 -4.71 7.46
CA LYS A 3 20.99 -3.79 6.46
C LYS A 3 19.75 -4.36 5.76
N GLN A 4 19.72 -5.66 5.51
CA GLN A 4 18.58 -6.35 4.89
C GLN A 4 17.40 -6.50 5.87
N LYS A 5 17.68 -6.81 7.14
CA LYS A 5 16.65 -6.83 8.19
C LYS A 5 15.98 -5.46 8.34
N TRP A 6 16.77 -4.38 8.32
CA TRP A 6 16.25 -3.02 8.33
C TRP A 6 15.36 -2.71 7.13
N LEU A 7 15.77 -3.08 5.92
CA LEU A 7 14.94 -2.89 4.73
C LEU A 7 13.60 -3.62 4.81
N TYR A 8 13.56 -4.83 5.40
CA TYR A 8 12.27 -5.50 5.66
C TYR A 8 11.39 -4.71 6.60
N ILE A 9 11.93 -4.18 7.71
CA ILE A 9 11.16 -3.34 8.63
C ILE A 9 10.64 -2.08 7.94
N THR A 10 11.48 -1.43 7.12
CA THR A 10 11.04 -0.28 6.32
C THR A 10 9.91 -0.68 5.37
N LEU A 11 10.05 -1.79 4.64
CA LEU A 11 9.01 -2.26 3.71
C LEU A 11 7.68 -2.49 4.43
N LEU A 12 7.72 -3.16 5.59
CA LEU A 12 6.55 -3.41 6.41
C LEU A 12 5.89 -2.10 6.85
N LYS A 13 6.67 -1.15 7.37
CA LYS A 13 6.17 0.16 7.80
C LYS A 13 5.48 0.89 6.65
N GLU A 14 6.15 1.02 5.50
CA GLU A 14 5.63 1.73 4.34
C GLU A 14 4.39 1.06 3.75
N PHE A 15 4.35 -0.28 3.72
CA PHE A 15 3.17 -1.01 3.30
C PHE A 15 1.96 -0.70 4.19
N LEU A 16 2.13 -0.71 5.52
CA LEU A 16 1.04 -0.41 6.46
C LEU A 16 0.57 1.04 6.34
N LEU A 17 1.48 1.99 6.12
CA LEU A 17 1.15 3.40 5.87
C LEU A 17 0.34 3.56 4.59
N CYS A 18 0.77 2.94 3.49
CA CYS A 18 0.05 2.94 2.22
C CYS A 18 -1.34 2.31 2.36
N TRP A 19 -1.46 1.20 3.09
CA TRP A 19 -2.74 0.57 3.38
C TRP A 19 -3.68 1.49 4.15
N ILE A 20 -3.19 2.16 5.19
CA ILE A 20 -3.99 3.11 5.98
C ILE A 20 -4.43 4.30 5.13
N GLN A 21 -3.54 4.85 4.30
CA GLN A 21 -3.88 5.92 3.37
C GLN A 21 -4.95 5.45 2.37
N PHE A 22 -4.79 4.26 1.79
CA PHE A 22 -5.80 3.69 0.90
C PHE A 22 -7.15 3.49 1.59
N LYS A 23 -7.20 3.06 2.85
CA LYS A 23 -8.48 2.97 3.59
C LYS A 23 -9.19 4.32 3.68
N ARG A 24 -8.45 5.42 3.83
CA ARG A 24 -9.01 6.79 3.80
C ARG A 24 -9.56 7.14 2.42
N LEU A 25 -8.81 6.82 1.35
CA LEU A 25 -9.24 7.01 -0.04
C LEU A 25 -10.51 6.22 -0.35
N TYR A 26 -10.56 4.95 0.07
CA TYR A 26 -11.76 4.12 -0.06
C TYR A 26 -12.94 4.68 0.72
N GLY A 27 -12.69 5.27 1.90
CA GLY A 27 -13.70 6.00 2.66
C GLY A 27 -14.28 7.19 1.89
N LYS A 28 -13.43 8.01 1.25
CA LYS A 28 -13.88 9.10 0.38
C LYS A 28 -14.69 8.58 -0.81
N TYR A 29 -14.23 7.51 -1.45
CA TYR A 29 -14.95 6.88 -2.56
C TYR A 29 -16.37 6.46 -2.16
N ARG A 30 -16.53 5.80 -1.00
CA ARG A 30 -17.84 5.39 -0.49
C ARG A 30 -18.80 6.56 -0.25
N LYS A 31 -18.28 7.76 -0.01
CA LYS A 31 -19.05 8.99 0.18
C LYS A 31 -19.26 9.79 -1.12
N GLY A 32 -18.68 9.36 -2.25
CA GLY A 32 -18.68 10.15 -3.50
C GLY A 32 -17.71 11.35 -3.46
N GLU A 33 -16.80 11.38 -2.49
CA GLU A 33 -15.88 12.49 -2.21
C GLU A 33 -14.47 12.24 -2.76
N LEU A 34 -14.19 11.08 -3.35
CA LEU A 34 -12.88 10.80 -3.93
C LEU A 34 -12.62 11.75 -5.10
N ARG A 35 -11.43 12.35 -5.12
CA ARG A 35 -10.98 13.24 -6.21
C ARG A 35 -9.72 12.75 -6.88
N PHE A 36 -9.44 13.26 -8.08
CA PHE A 36 -8.17 13.03 -8.78
C PHE A 36 -6.98 13.40 -7.90
N SER A 37 -7.02 14.58 -7.25
CA SER A 37 -5.93 15.06 -6.39
C SER A 37 -5.62 14.12 -5.21
N ASP A 38 -6.64 13.44 -4.68
CA ASP A 38 -6.46 12.45 -3.62
C ASP A 38 -5.59 11.28 -4.09
N ILE A 39 -5.88 10.74 -5.28
CA ILE A 39 -5.12 9.62 -5.84
C ILE A 39 -3.77 10.08 -6.38
N ALA A 40 -3.67 11.28 -6.96
CA ALA A 40 -2.40 11.84 -7.42
C ALA A 40 -1.39 12.01 -6.28
N SER A 41 -1.84 12.34 -5.07
CA SER A 41 -0.98 12.38 -3.87
C SER A 41 -0.56 11.01 -3.33
N PHE A 42 -1.20 9.93 -3.80
CA PHE A 42 -0.97 8.57 -3.35
C PHE A 42 -0.10 7.76 -4.32
N VAL A 43 -0.24 8.02 -5.63
CA VAL A 43 0.48 7.29 -6.68
C VAL A 43 0.91 8.21 -7.83
N ASP A 44 2.19 8.14 -8.13
CA ASP A 44 2.83 8.77 -9.28
C ASP A 44 4.03 7.94 -9.76
N ASP A 45 4.32 7.97 -11.06
CA ASP A 45 5.42 7.22 -11.68
C ASP A 45 6.69 8.04 -11.92
N LYS A 46 6.63 9.35 -11.65
CA LYS A 46 7.72 10.31 -11.81
C LYS A 46 8.14 10.95 -10.48
N ASP A 47 7.26 10.96 -9.48
CA ASP A 47 7.58 11.44 -8.14
C ASP A 47 8.12 10.32 -7.23
N PRO A 48 9.42 10.32 -6.89
CA PRO A 48 9.99 9.32 -5.99
C PRO A 48 9.45 9.42 -4.56
N TYR A 49 8.82 10.54 -4.20
CA TYR A 49 8.20 10.75 -2.88
C TYR A 49 6.73 10.30 -2.83
N SER A 50 6.15 9.90 -3.97
CA SER A 50 4.81 9.33 -3.99
C SER A 50 4.80 8.02 -3.17
N PRO A 51 3.86 7.85 -2.21
CA PRO A 51 3.83 6.69 -1.30
C PRO A 51 3.94 5.34 -2.02
N MET A 52 3.10 5.12 -3.04
CA MET A 52 3.09 3.86 -3.77
C MET A 52 4.35 3.65 -4.64
N TYR A 53 4.97 4.72 -5.13
CA TYR A 53 6.21 4.62 -5.90
C TYR A 53 7.36 4.18 -4.99
N TYR A 54 7.50 4.86 -3.86
CA TYR A 54 8.50 4.54 -2.86
C TYR A 54 8.38 3.09 -2.39
N LEU A 55 7.15 2.64 -2.09
CA LEU A 55 6.88 1.27 -1.66
C LEU A 55 7.26 0.23 -2.74
N LYS A 56 6.91 0.49 -4.00
CA LYS A 56 7.28 -0.36 -5.15
C LYS A 56 8.79 -0.44 -5.34
N GLU A 57 9.49 0.68 -5.31
CA GLU A 57 10.95 0.68 -5.47
C GLU A 57 11.65 -0.02 -4.31
N LEU A 58 11.11 0.10 -3.10
CA LEU A 58 11.59 -0.62 -1.94
C LEU A 58 11.40 -2.15 -2.07
N SER A 59 10.27 -2.61 -2.63
CA SER A 59 10.04 -4.03 -2.89
C SER A 59 10.97 -4.56 -3.99
N HIS A 60 11.15 -3.81 -5.08
CA HIS A 60 12.07 -4.17 -6.17
C HIS A 60 13.51 -4.39 -5.64
N ARG A 61 14.03 -3.44 -4.86
CA ARG A 61 15.39 -3.54 -4.28
C ARG A 61 15.57 -4.74 -3.34
N LEU A 62 14.49 -5.15 -2.68
CA LEU A 62 14.50 -6.29 -1.76
C LEU A 62 14.43 -7.63 -2.47
N PHE A 63 13.65 -7.71 -3.57
CA PHE A 63 13.20 -8.98 -4.12
C PHE A 63 13.56 -9.23 -5.59
N ARG A 64 13.90 -8.21 -6.40
CA ARG A 64 14.30 -8.36 -7.82
C ARG A 64 15.80 -8.31 -8.04
N ASP A 65 16.50 -7.41 -7.36
CA ASP A 65 17.91 -7.11 -7.64
C ASP A 65 18.89 -8.13 -7.03
N ARG A 66 18.42 -9.32 -6.61
CA ARG A 66 19.24 -10.31 -5.90
C ARG A 66 19.22 -11.68 -6.57
N ASN A 67 20.38 -12.10 -7.05
CA ASN A 67 20.64 -13.44 -7.62
C ASN A 67 20.18 -14.56 -6.65
N ASP A 68 19.37 -15.48 -7.19
CA ASP A 68 19.02 -16.85 -6.78
C ASP A 68 18.65 -17.18 -5.31
N LYS A 69 18.58 -16.21 -4.39
CA LYS A 69 18.31 -16.46 -2.95
C LYS A 69 17.05 -15.78 -2.39
N VAL A 70 16.18 -15.22 -3.23
CA VAL A 70 14.94 -14.59 -2.76
C VAL A 70 13.86 -15.65 -2.56
N PRO A 71 13.26 -15.76 -1.35
CA PRO A 71 12.14 -16.69 -1.13
C PRO A 71 10.95 -16.36 -2.04
N SER A 72 10.20 -17.39 -2.45
CA SER A 72 9.04 -17.24 -3.32
C SER A 72 7.98 -16.28 -2.73
N GLU A 73 7.85 -16.23 -1.41
CA GLU A 73 6.95 -15.28 -0.73
C GLU A 73 7.39 -13.83 -0.95
N GLY A 74 8.70 -13.56 -0.98
CA GLY A 74 9.23 -12.23 -1.28
C GLY A 74 8.94 -11.80 -2.71
N MET A 75 9.10 -12.72 -3.67
CA MET A 75 8.75 -12.47 -5.08
C MET A 75 7.24 -12.22 -5.24
N LEU A 76 6.40 -12.98 -4.54
CA LEU A 76 4.95 -12.78 -4.57
C LEU A 76 4.55 -11.43 -3.96
N LEU A 77 5.17 -11.03 -2.85
CA LEU A 77 4.96 -9.71 -2.24
C LEU A 77 5.33 -8.59 -3.21
N ASP A 78 6.45 -8.71 -3.92
CA ASP A 78 6.87 -7.76 -4.93
C ASP A 78 5.85 -7.62 -6.08
N LEU A 79 5.40 -8.76 -6.62
CA LEU A 79 4.37 -8.78 -7.66
C LEU A 79 3.07 -8.14 -7.18
N ALA A 80 2.65 -8.43 -5.95
CA ALA A 80 1.43 -7.87 -5.39
C ALA A 80 1.53 -6.35 -5.19
N ILE A 81 2.64 -5.84 -4.65
CA ILE A 81 2.89 -4.40 -4.48
C ILE A 81 2.93 -3.70 -5.85
N GLY A 82 3.63 -4.27 -6.83
CA GLY A 82 3.65 -3.75 -8.20
C GLY A 82 2.25 -3.71 -8.83
N SER A 83 1.43 -4.73 -8.57
CA SER A 83 0.05 -4.79 -9.07
C SER A 83 -0.82 -3.70 -8.44
N ILE A 84 -0.71 -3.49 -7.12
CA ILE A 84 -1.39 -2.38 -6.42
C ILE A 84 -0.98 -1.03 -7.03
N PHE A 85 0.31 -0.83 -7.29
CA PHE A 85 0.82 0.39 -7.91
C PHE A 85 0.16 0.64 -9.29
N HIS A 86 0.14 -0.37 -10.16
CA HIS A 86 -0.43 -0.24 -11.50
C HIS A 86 -1.95 -0.03 -11.48
N GLU A 87 -2.68 -0.70 -10.58
CA GLU A 87 -4.11 -0.45 -10.41
C GLU A 87 -4.39 0.96 -9.90
N ALA A 88 -3.57 1.46 -8.97
CA ALA A 88 -3.68 2.83 -8.48
C ALA A 88 -3.40 3.86 -9.59
N MET A 89 -2.40 3.63 -10.45
CA MET A 89 -2.14 4.46 -11.62
C MET A 89 -3.34 4.48 -12.58
N LYS A 90 -3.94 3.31 -12.89
CA LYS A 90 -5.15 3.25 -13.73
C LYS A 90 -6.33 4.00 -13.11
N LEU A 91 -6.52 3.85 -11.80
CA LEU A 91 -7.54 4.60 -11.05
C LEU A 91 -7.32 6.11 -11.16
N ARG A 92 -6.06 6.57 -11.03
CA ARG A 92 -5.67 7.97 -11.19
C ARG A 92 -6.07 8.51 -12.56
N GLU A 93 -5.73 7.78 -13.62
CA GLU A 93 -6.06 8.20 -15.00
C GLU A 93 -7.57 8.24 -15.24
N ASN A 94 -8.33 7.26 -14.73
CA ASN A 94 -9.79 7.28 -14.83
C ASN A 94 -10.41 8.51 -14.14
N LEU A 95 -9.91 8.89 -12.96
CA LEU A 95 -10.36 10.11 -12.27
C LEU A 95 -9.97 11.38 -13.04
N TYR A 96 -8.77 11.42 -13.62
CA TYR A 96 -8.34 12.53 -14.46
C TYR A 96 -9.27 12.73 -15.67
N GLN A 97 -9.66 11.63 -16.33
CA GLN A 97 -10.65 11.65 -17.42
C GLN A 97 -12.00 12.23 -16.97
N MET A 98 -12.45 11.86 -15.77
CA MET A 98 -13.73 12.33 -15.23
C MET A 98 -13.71 13.79 -14.79
N GLU A 99 -12.62 14.28 -14.20
CA GLU A 99 -12.55 15.62 -13.60
C GLU A 99 -12.02 16.69 -14.55
N VAL A 100 -11.17 16.33 -15.50
CA VAL A 100 -10.49 17.30 -16.37
C VAL A 100 -11.02 17.22 -17.80
N TYR A 101 -11.03 16.03 -18.39
CA TYR A 101 -11.45 15.89 -19.79
C TYR A 101 -12.96 16.02 -19.96
N ARG A 102 -13.76 15.39 -19.10
CA ARG A 102 -15.23 15.40 -19.22
C ARG A 102 -15.85 16.80 -19.22
N PRO A 103 -15.54 17.69 -18.26
CA PRO A 103 -16.08 19.04 -18.29
C PRO A 103 -15.65 19.83 -19.53
N SER A 104 -14.45 19.55 -20.06
CA SER A 104 -13.90 20.24 -21.23
C SER A 104 -14.72 19.96 -22.49
N PHE A 105 -15.11 18.71 -22.72
CA PHE A 105 -15.89 18.39 -23.92
C PHE A 105 -17.40 18.63 -23.78
N GLU A 106 -17.94 18.60 -22.56
CA GLU A 106 -19.36 18.92 -22.30
C GLU A 106 -19.68 20.40 -22.58
N ARG A 107 -18.67 21.28 -22.50
CA ARG A 107 -18.78 22.72 -22.84
C ARG A 107 -18.98 22.97 -24.34
N PHE A 108 -18.66 22.03 -25.23
CA PHE A 108 -18.99 22.17 -26.65
C PHE A 108 -20.49 21.93 -26.85
N ARG A 109 -21.26 23.01 -26.71
CA ARG A 109 -22.67 23.10 -27.06
C ARG A 109 -22.80 23.95 -28.32
N GLU A 110 -23.23 23.27 -29.38
CA GLU A 110 -24.19 23.74 -30.39
C GLU A 110 -23.74 23.87 -31.86
N ASP A 111 -22.52 24.24 -32.22
CA ASP A 111 -22.08 24.31 -33.64
C ASP A 111 -20.93 23.36 -34.00
N VAL A 112 -21.14 22.06 -33.77
CA VAL A 112 -20.18 21.04 -34.22
C VAL A 112 -20.72 20.32 -35.45
N SER A 113 -19.89 20.26 -36.49
CA SER A 113 -20.13 19.48 -37.71
C SER A 113 -20.52 18.03 -37.39
N TYR A 114 -21.04 17.30 -38.38
CA TYR A 114 -21.38 15.88 -38.22
C TYR A 114 -20.22 15.04 -37.66
N SER A 115 -18.98 15.28 -38.10
CA SER A 115 -17.79 14.63 -37.55
C SER A 115 -17.52 15.00 -36.09
N GLY A 116 -17.80 16.25 -35.70
CA GLY A 116 -17.75 16.70 -34.32
C GLY A 116 -18.77 16.03 -33.39
N LYS A 117 -19.98 15.76 -33.90
CA LYS A 117 -21.00 14.99 -33.15
C LYS A 117 -20.52 13.57 -32.86
N ARG A 118 -19.95 12.88 -33.86
CA ARG A 118 -19.39 11.53 -33.68
C ARG A 118 -18.26 11.52 -32.66
N LEU A 119 -17.35 12.50 -32.69
CA LEU A 119 -16.26 12.60 -31.72
C LEU A 119 -16.77 12.86 -30.31
N LYS A 120 -17.81 13.69 -30.14
CA LYS A 120 -18.47 13.92 -28.85
C LYS A 120 -19.06 12.63 -28.27
N GLU A 121 -19.67 11.79 -29.10
CA GLU A 121 -20.17 10.47 -28.65
C GLU A 121 -19.03 9.57 -28.14
N GLU A 122 -17.88 9.54 -28.81
CA GLU A 122 -16.72 8.78 -28.35
C GLU A 122 -16.23 9.28 -26.99
N PHE A 123 -16.18 10.59 -26.77
CA PHE A 123 -15.82 11.17 -25.48
C PHE A 123 -16.80 10.79 -24.36
N LEU A 124 -18.12 10.78 -24.65
CA LEU A 124 -19.12 10.30 -23.70
C LEU A 124 -18.92 8.81 -23.37
N ARG A 125 -18.57 7.97 -24.35
CA ARG A 125 -18.23 6.56 -24.11
C ARG A 125 -16.96 6.40 -23.29
N ILE A 126 -15.94 7.22 -23.52
CA ILE A 126 -14.72 7.26 -22.69
C ILE A 126 -15.07 7.61 -21.24
N GLY A 127 -15.87 8.65 -21.02
CA GLY A 127 -16.29 9.05 -19.68
C GLY A 127 -17.04 7.94 -18.92
N LYS A 128 -17.96 7.23 -19.60
CA LYS A 128 -18.66 6.06 -19.02
C LYS A 128 -17.71 4.92 -18.69
N ARG A 129 -16.72 4.65 -19.55
CA ARG A 129 -15.68 3.63 -19.28
C ARG A 129 -14.81 4.03 -18.10
N ALA A 130 -14.43 5.30 -17.98
CA ALA A 130 -13.65 5.81 -16.85
C ALA A 130 -14.41 5.64 -15.53
N GLU A 131 -15.71 5.97 -15.50
CA GLU A 131 -16.56 5.78 -14.31
C GLU A 131 -16.63 4.31 -13.87
N LYS A 132 -16.83 3.39 -14.83
CA LYS A 132 -16.77 1.95 -14.56
C LYS A 132 -15.37 1.54 -14.05
N GLY A 133 -14.32 2.06 -14.67
CA GLY A 133 -12.93 1.80 -14.30
C GLY A 133 -12.58 2.29 -12.90
N VAL A 134 -13.13 3.42 -12.43
CA VAL A 134 -12.98 3.87 -11.02
C VAL A 134 -13.59 2.84 -10.07
N LYS A 135 -14.81 2.39 -10.36
CA LYS A 135 -15.51 1.41 -9.51
C LYS A 135 -14.77 0.07 -9.45
N GLU A 136 -14.30 -0.44 -10.58
CA GLU A 136 -13.58 -1.72 -10.65
C GLU A 136 -12.20 -1.60 -10.01
N GLY A 137 -11.42 -0.61 -10.42
CA GLY A 137 -10.05 -0.40 -9.96
C GLY A 137 -9.96 -0.22 -8.44
N ILE A 138 -10.88 0.55 -7.83
CA ILE A 138 -10.81 0.72 -6.37
C ILE A 138 -11.13 -0.56 -5.59
N GLN A 139 -11.99 -1.44 -6.11
CA GLN A 139 -12.26 -2.73 -5.47
C GLN A 139 -11.11 -3.71 -5.70
N GLU A 140 -10.45 -3.65 -6.85
CA GLU A 140 -9.23 -4.43 -7.13
C GLU A 140 -8.09 -4.04 -6.19
N ILE A 141 -7.78 -2.75 -6.06
CA ILE A 141 -6.77 -2.26 -5.12
C ILE A 141 -7.09 -2.71 -3.69
N LYS A 142 -8.36 -2.61 -3.27
CA LYS A 142 -8.79 -3.08 -1.93
C LYS A 142 -8.54 -4.57 -1.73
N ARG A 143 -8.91 -5.41 -2.71
CA ARG A 143 -8.69 -6.86 -2.64
C ARG A 143 -7.20 -7.19 -2.57
N LEU A 144 -6.40 -6.56 -3.42
CA LEU A 144 -4.95 -6.73 -3.44
C LEU A 144 -4.34 -6.35 -2.09
N PHE A 145 -4.62 -5.16 -1.56
CA PHE A 145 -4.11 -4.77 -0.25
C PHE A 145 -4.50 -5.74 0.87
N ASN A 146 -5.76 -6.18 0.93
CA ASN A 146 -6.20 -7.13 1.96
C ASN A 146 -5.43 -8.45 1.87
N ASN A 147 -5.29 -9.00 0.66
CA ASN A 147 -4.57 -10.26 0.44
C ASN A 147 -3.08 -10.10 0.75
N THR A 148 -2.48 -8.99 0.34
CA THR A 148 -1.07 -8.68 0.65
C THR A 148 -0.85 -8.44 2.14
N LEU A 149 -1.80 -7.84 2.86
CA LEU A 149 -1.72 -7.63 4.31
C LEU A 149 -1.65 -8.96 5.08
N GLU A 150 -2.37 -9.99 4.62
CA GLU A 150 -2.28 -11.33 5.19
C GLU A 150 -0.92 -11.98 4.88
N GLN A 151 -0.40 -11.85 3.66
CA GLN A 151 0.94 -12.33 3.33
C GLN A 151 2.02 -11.63 4.16
N VAL A 152 1.87 -10.32 4.38
CA VAL A 152 2.72 -9.53 5.28
C VAL A 152 2.63 -10.06 6.70
N ARG A 153 1.43 -10.40 7.20
CA ARG A 153 1.23 -11.02 8.52
C ARG A 153 2.01 -12.32 8.67
N LEU A 154 1.90 -13.22 7.69
CA LEU A 154 2.59 -14.51 7.69
C LEU A 154 4.11 -14.33 7.58
N PHE A 155 4.56 -13.41 6.73
CA PHE A 155 5.97 -13.06 6.59
C PHE A 155 6.55 -12.52 7.91
N MET A 156 5.80 -11.63 8.58
CA MET A 156 6.14 -11.09 9.89
C MET A 156 6.28 -12.17 10.96
N ILE A 157 5.36 -13.14 11.02
CA ILE A 157 5.45 -14.26 11.97
C ILE A 157 6.69 -15.10 11.71
N ARG A 158 7.00 -15.37 10.43
CA ARG A 158 8.17 -16.19 10.05
C ARG A 158 9.50 -15.49 10.34
N VAL A 159 9.63 -14.23 9.97
CA VAL A 159 10.88 -13.45 10.08
C VAL A 159 11.03 -12.81 11.46
N GLY A 160 9.93 -12.68 12.20
CA GLY A 160 9.86 -11.99 13.47
C GLY A 160 10.29 -12.80 14.69
N ARG A 161 10.10 -14.14 14.65
CA ARG A 161 10.57 -15.01 15.73
C ARG A 161 12.09 -14.89 15.88
N ASN A 162 12.55 -14.53 17.08
CA ASN A 162 13.96 -14.32 17.42
C ASN A 162 14.64 -13.19 16.61
N ASN A 163 13.89 -12.19 16.13
CA ASN A 163 14.45 -11.02 15.45
C ASN A 163 14.25 -9.74 16.27
N PRO A 164 15.30 -9.29 17.00
CA PRO A 164 15.23 -8.09 17.86
C PRO A 164 14.70 -6.84 17.16
N LEU A 165 15.07 -6.61 15.90
CA LEU A 165 14.62 -5.45 15.12
C LEU A 165 13.11 -5.49 14.86
N PHE A 166 12.55 -6.68 14.70
CA PHE A 166 11.13 -6.88 14.47
C PHE A 166 10.32 -6.68 15.77
N ILE A 167 10.82 -7.17 16.90
CA ILE A 167 10.21 -6.94 18.21
C ILE A 167 10.20 -5.44 18.53
N ARG A 168 11.34 -4.77 18.30
CA ARG A 168 11.45 -3.31 18.46
C ARG A 168 10.46 -2.57 17.56
N PHE A 169 10.29 -3.01 16.31
CA PHE A 169 9.31 -2.44 15.39
C PHE A 169 7.88 -2.58 15.93
N ILE A 170 7.48 -3.77 16.39
CA ILE A 170 6.13 -4.00 16.92
C ILE A 170 5.84 -3.08 18.10
N VAL A 171 6.77 -2.97 19.05
CA VAL A 171 6.60 -2.14 20.24
C VAL A 171 6.53 -0.66 19.86
N LYS A 172 7.43 -0.19 18.99
CA LYS A 172 7.47 1.23 18.59
C LYS A 172 6.27 1.63 17.72
N GLU A 173 5.81 0.73 16.86
CA GLU A 173 4.79 0.99 15.84
C GLU A 173 3.45 0.32 16.17
N GLU A 174 3.20 0.01 17.46
CA GLU A 174 1.97 -0.65 17.91
C GLU A 174 0.71 0.07 17.41
N LYS A 175 0.69 1.41 17.49
CA LYS A 175 -0.44 2.23 17.02
C LYS A 175 -0.67 2.04 15.52
N LEU A 176 0.40 2.00 14.73
CA LEU A 176 0.33 1.78 13.28
C LEU A 176 -0.24 0.38 12.98
N LEU A 177 0.26 -0.64 13.65
CA LEU A 177 -0.20 -2.03 13.51
C LEU A 177 -1.67 -2.18 13.89
N ARG A 178 -2.08 -1.63 15.04
CA ARG A 178 -3.49 -1.61 15.47
C ARG A 178 -4.39 -0.90 14.46
N GLN A 179 -3.93 0.23 13.92
CA GLN A 179 -4.68 0.96 12.91
C GLN A 179 -4.79 0.20 11.59
N ALA A 180 -3.73 -0.49 11.17
CA ALA A 180 -3.68 -1.25 9.92
C ALA A 180 -4.56 -2.51 9.96
N TYR A 181 -4.35 -3.35 10.97
CA TYR A 181 -5.03 -4.65 11.15
C TYR A 181 -6.42 -4.52 11.79
N GLY A 182 -6.65 -3.49 12.61
CA GLY A 182 -7.79 -3.42 13.50
C GLY A 182 -7.58 -4.24 14.77
N ARG A 183 -8.40 -3.96 15.80
CA ARG A 183 -8.19 -4.47 17.17
C ARG A 183 -8.06 -6.00 17.25
N ARG A 184 -9.05 -6.73 16.73
CA ARG A 184 -9.09 -8.21 16.83
C ARG A 184 -7.93 -8.89 16.08
N ALA A 185 -7.66 -8.46 14.85
CA ALA A 185 -6.58 -9.06 14.05
C ALA A 185 -5.19 -8.72 14.62
N PHE A 186 -5.03 -7.52 15.19
CA PHE A 186 -3.82 -7.18 15.93
C PHE A 186 -3.64 -8.06 17.17
N GLU A 187 -4.68 -8.24 18.00
CA GLU A 187 -4.63 -9.12 19.17
C GLU A 187 -4.26 -10.57 18.77
N GLY A 188 -4.82 -11.08 17.67
CA GLY A 188 -4.44 -12.39 17.10
C GLY A 188 -2.97 -12.47 16.65
N LEU A 189 -2.46 -11.45 15.96
CA LEU A 189 -1.04 -11.36 15.59
C LEU A 189 -0.12 -11.40 16.82
N MET A 190 -0.46 -10.65 17.88
CA MET A 190 0.33 -10.62 19.11
C MET A 190 0.33 -11.98 19.82
N ALA A 191 -0.81 -12.67 19.86
CA ALA A 191 -0.91 -14.01 20.44
C ALA A 191 -0.07 -15.05 19.68
N GLU A 192 0.03 -14.94 18.35
CA GLU A 192 0.85 -15.86 17.54
C GLU A 192 2.36 -15.60 17.65
N LEU A 193 2.74 -14.33 17.82
CA LEU A 193 4.13 -13.91 18.00
C LEU A 193 4.64 -14.20 19.42
N PHE A 194 3.79 -13.99 20.42
CA PHE A 194 4.11 -14.15 21.84
C PHE A 194 3.11 -15.14 22.48
N PRO A 195 3.22 -16.45 22.19
CA PRO A 195 2.26 -17.46 22.66
C PRO A 195 2.23 -17.62 24.18
N GLN A 196 3.27 -17.17 24.89
CA GLN A 196 3.34 -17.15 26.35
C GLN A 196 2.68 -15.90 26.98
N GLY A 197 2.04 -15.04 26.16
CA GLY A 197 1.30 -13.87 26.60
C GLY A 197 2.13 -12.61 26.81
N GLU A 198 1.48 -11.56 27.30
CA GLU A 198 2.04 -10.20 27.42
C GLU A 198 3.31 -10.14 28.28
N ALA A 199 3.39 -10.95 29.35
CA ALA A 199 4.58 -10.99 30.19
C ALA A 199 5.84 -11.43 29.42
N ALA A 200 5.70 -12.40 28.51
CA ALA A 200 6.78 -12.83 27.64
C ALA A 200 7.14 -11.74 26.61
N GLN A 201 6.14 -11.07 26.05
CA GLN A 201 6.35 -9.92 25.17
C GLN A 201 7.14 -8.81 25.87
N PHE A 202 6.76 -8.42 27.10
CA PHE A 202 7.46 -7.39 27.85
C PHE A 202 8.90 -7.79 28.18
N LYS A 203 9.09 -9.05 28.60
CA LYS A 203 10.43 -9.60 28.88
C LYS A 203 11.32 -9.55 27.65
N GLU A 204 10.85 -10.10 26.53
CA GLU A 204 11.63 -10.15 25.28
C GLU A 204 11.92 -8.75 24.74
N SER A 205 10.93 -7.85 24.80
CA SER A 205 11.10 -6.44 24.44
C SER A 205 12.15 -5.76 25.32
N ALA A 206 12.08 -5.94 26.65
CA ALA A 206 13.03 -5.36 27.58
C ALA A 206 14.46 -5.84 27.32
N PHE A 207 14.67 -7.13 27.06
CA PHE A 207 15.99 -7.66 26.69
C PHE A 207 16.52 -7.03 25.40
N VAL A 208 15.69 -6.94 24.35
CA VAL A 208 16.06 -6.30 23.08
C VAL A 208 16.46 -4.83 23.27
N PHE A 209 15.72 -4.08 24.09
CA PHE A 209 16.05 -2.68 24.36
C PHE A 209 17.32 -2.53 25.19
N MET A 210 17.52 -3.36 26.21
CA MET A 210 18.74 -3.37 27.03
C MET A 210 19.97 -3.70 26.19
N GLU A 211 19.95 -4.77 25.39
CA GLU A 211 21.05 -5.13 24.49
C GLU A 211 21.39 -3.99 23.53
N SER A 212 20.37 -3.29 23.01
CA SER A 212 20.60 -2.16 22.10
C SER A 212 21.20 -0.91 22.76
N MET A 213 21.10 -0.75 24.09
CA MET A 213 21.75 0.35 24.81
C MET A 213 23.26 0.13 24.97
N TYR A 214 23.72 -1.12 24.95
CA TYR A 214 25.15 -1.46 25.02
C TYR A 214 25.87 -1.33 23.66
N PHE A 215 25.14 -1.19 22.55
CA PHE A 215 25.73 -0.90 21.23
C PHE A 215 25.90 0.60 20.94
N SER A 216 25.41 1.49 21.81
CA SER A 216 25.64 2.95 21.69
C SER A 216 26.94 3.45 22.32
N GLU A 217 27.70 2.57 22.99
CA GLU A 217 28.95 2.91 23.70
C GLU A 217 30.20 2.21 23.15
N ALA A 218 30.14 1.57 21.97
CA ALA A 218 31.28 0.88 21.34
C ALA A 218 31.65 1.45 19.97
#